data_AF-N1U8C6-F1
#
_entry.id   AF-N1U8C6-F1
#
_cell.length_a   1.000
_cell.length_b   1.000
_cell.length_c   1.000
_cell.angle_alpha   90.00
_cell.angle_beta   90.00
_cell.angle_gamma   90.00
#
_symmetry.space_group_name_H-M   'P 1'
#
loop_
_entity.id
_entity.type
_entity.pdbx_description
1 polymer ?
#
loop_
_entity_poly.entity_id
_entity_poly.type
_entity_poly.pdbx_seq_one_letter_code
_entity_poly.pdbx_strand_id
1 'polypeptide(L)' 'MRWRDKYESEGIEGVKWNGQRGRPTKLTTSEKKELKKIILKGPISNGYPNELWSTYRVLEII' A
#
# COMPACT_ATOMS: atom_id res chain seq x y z
N MET A 1 10.55 24.21 11.59
CA MET A 1 10.63 22.73 11.42
C MET A 1 9.20 22.30 11.13
N ARG A 2 8.85 21.94 9.88
CA ARG A 2 7.47 22.05 9.36
C ARG A 2 6.33 21.43 10.20
N TRP A 3 6.58 20.38 10.97
CA TRP A 3 5.55 19.77 11.82
C TRP A 3 5.38 20.50 13.17
N ARG A 4 6.46 21.06 13.72
CA ARG A 4 6.45 21.79 14.99
C ARG A 4 5.70 23.11 14.84
N ASP A 5 6.00 23.83 13.75
CA ASP A 5 5.35 25.10 13.42
C ASP A 5 3.83 24.90 13.24
N LYS A 6 3.40 23.78 12.64
CA LYS A 6 1.98 23.38 12.53
C LYS A 6 1.35 22.99 13.87
N TYR A 7 2.09 22.33 14.74
CA TYR A 7 1.60 21.95 16.06
C TYR A 7 1.38 23.17 16.95
N GLU A 8 2.28 24.16 16.89
CA GLU A 8 2.14 25.40 17.64
C GLU A 8 0.93 26.23 17.19
N SER A 9 0.59 26.21 15.89
CA SER A 9 -0.55 26.97 15.35
C SER A 9 -1.90 26.26 15.43
N GLU A 10 -1.93 24.95 15.16
CA GLU A 10 -3.16 24.16 14.97
C GLU A 10 -3.32 23.07 16.05
N GLY A 11 -2.39 22.97 17.00
CA GLY A 11 -2.39 21.95 18.04
C GLY A 11 -2.26 20.53 17.48
N ILE A 12 -2.87 19.57 18.19
CA ILE A 12 -2.89 18.15 17.80
C ILE A 12 -3.57 17.93 16.44
N GLU A 13 -4.51 18.79 16.04
CA GLU A 13 -5.22 18.67 14.76
C GLU A 13 -4.30 18.98 13.56
N GLY A 14 -3.33 19.89 13.70
CA GLY A 14 -2.42 20.22 12.61
C GLY A 14 -1.35 19.17 12.30
N VAL A 15 -1.11 18.28 13.27
CA VAL A 15 -0.19 17.14 13.13
C VAL A 15 -0.92 15.82 12.92
N LYS A 16 -2.25 15.80 13.07
CA LYS A 16 -3.05 14.61 12.74
C LYS A 16 -2.80 14.19 11.30
N TRP A 17 -2.79 12.89 11.11
CA TRP A 17 -2.63 12.28 9.81
C TRP A 17 -3.85 12.64 8.94
N ASN A 18 -3.64 13.51 7.97
CA ASN A 18 -4.68 14.02 7.06
C ASN A 18 -4.86 13.16 5.81
N GLY A 19 -4.52 11.87 5.90
CA GLY A 19 -4.51 10.93 4.77
C GLY A 19 -3.12 10.71 4.18
N GLN A 20 -3.07 10.15 2.97
CA GLN A 20 -1.85 9.56 2.42
C GLN A 20 -0.82 10.65 2.02
N ARG A 21 0.20 10.83 2.85
CA ARG A 21 1.39 11.64 2.52
C ARG A 21 2.44 10.74 1.87
N GLY A 22 2.82 11.02 0.63
CA GLY A 22 3.84 10.27 -0.11
C GLY A 22 3.43 9.97 -1.55
N ARG A 23 4.20 9.12 -2.23
CA ARG A 23 3.88 8.69 -3.61
C ARG A 23 2.52 7.99 -3.62
N PRO A 24 1.58 8.42 -4.48
CA PRO A 24 0.31 7.73 -4.64
C PRO A 24 0.52 6.24 -4.93
N THR A 25 -0.40 5.43 -4.43
CA THR A 25 -0.43 4.01 -4.75
C THR A 25 -0.56 3.82 -6.26
N LYS A 26 0.21 2.88 -6.83
CA LYS A 26 0.09 2.53 -8.25
C LYS A 26 -1.15 1.69 -8.55
N LEU A 27 -1.73 1.07 -7.52
CA LEU A 27 -2.88 0.19 -7.65
C LEU A 27 -4.16 0.92 -7.27
N THR A 28 -5.12 0.88 -8.17
CA THR A 28 -6.52 1.23 -7.96
C THR A 28 -7.17 0.36 -6.88
N THR A 29 -8.32 0.79 -6.38
CA THR A 29 -9.07 0.03 -5.37
C THR A 29 -9.57 -1.32 -5.91
N SER A 30 -9.90 -1.41 -7.19
CA SER A 30 -10.28 -2.66 -7.86
C SER A 30 -9.11 -3.63 -7.94
N GLU A 31 -7.95 -3.14 -8.38
CA GLU A 31 -6.72 -3.95 -8.46
C GLU A 31 -6.34 -4.49 -7.08
N LYS A 32 -6.43 -3.68 -6.02
CA LYS A 32 -6.19 -4.18 -4.65
C LYS A 32 -7.15 -5.30 -4.23
N LYS A 33 -8.42 -5.24 -4.64
CA LYS A 33 -9.41 -6.30 -4.34
C LYS A 33 -9.10 -7.57 -5.11
N GLU A 34 -8.66 -7.44 -6.35
CA GLU A 34 -8.25 -8.57 -7.19
C GLU A 34 -6.98 -9.22 -6.67
N LEU A 35 -5.94 -8.43 -6.38
CA LEU A 35 -4.70 -8.89 -5.79
C LEU A 35 -4.94 -9.67 -4.49
N LYS A 36 -5.86 -9.21 -3.64
CA LYS A 36 -6.24 -9.95 -2.42
C LYS A 36 -6.75 -11.35 -2.73
N LYS A 37 -7.59 -11.52 -3.76
CA LYS A 37 -8.09 -12.84 -4.17
C LYS A 37 -6.97 -13.73 -4.69
N ILE A 38 -6.02 -13.15 -5.44
CA ILE A 38 -4.89 -13.89 -6.02
C ILE A 38 -3.92 -14.36 -4.92
N ILE A 39 -3.53 -13.45 -4.01
CA ILE A 39 -2.62 -13.76 -2.90
C ILE A 39 -3.18 -14.88 -2.01
N LEU A 40 -4.49 -14.88 -1.76
CA LEU A 40 -5.16 -15.91 -0.96
C LEU A 40 -5.12 -17.31 -1.59
N LYS A 41 -4.98 -17.42 -2.92
CA LYS A 41 -4.80 -18.70 -3.60
C LYS A 41 -3.37 -19.25 -3.49
N GLY A 42 -2.42 -18.41 -3.07
CA GLY A 42 -1.00 -18.76 -2.97
C GLY A 42 -0.22 -18.56 -4.28
N PRO A 43 1.10 -18.32 -4.22
CA PRO A 43 1.92 -18.14 -5.41
C PRO A 43 2.03 -19.40 -6.27
N ILE A 44 1.99 -20.60 -5.68
CA ILE A 44 2.04 -21.86 -6.44
C ILE A 44 0.81 -22.00 -7.35
N SER A 45 -0.37 -21.59 -6.88
CA SER A 45 -1.58 -21.54 -7.71
C SER A 45 -1.47 -20.57 -8.89
N ASN A 46 -0.47 -19.67 -8.88
CA ASN A 46 -0.19 -18.72 -9.96
C ASN A 46 1.04 -19.13 -10.79
N GLY A 47 1.52 -20.37 -10.64
CA GLY A 47 2.62 -20.92 -11.44
C GLY A 47 4.03 -20.67 -10.89
N TYR A 48 4.16 -20.12 -9.66
CA TYR A 48 5.46 -19.93 -9.04
C TYR A 48 5.97 -21.20 -8.35
N PRO A 49 7.30 -21.40 -8.27
CA PRO A 49 7.88 -22.65 -7.78
C PRO A 49 7.79 -22.85 -6.26
N ASN A 50 7.38 -21.83 -5.50
CA ASN A 50 7.30 -21.89 -4.04
C ASN A 50 6.28 -20.89 -3.49
N GLU A 51 5.98 -21.02 -2.19
CA GLU A 51 5.00 -20.21 -1.44
C GLU A 51 5.51 -18.78 -1.09
N LEU A 52 6.50 -18.27 -1.81
CA LEU A 52 7.02 -16.91 -1.58
C LEU A 52 6.39 -15.90 -2.54
N TRP A 53 5.81 -14.83 -1.98
CA TRP A 53 5.48 -13.63 -2.73
C TRP A 53 6.67 -12.67 -2.77
N SER A 54 6.91 -12.05 -3.92
CA SER A 54 7.83 -10.93 -4.06
C SER A 54 7.13 -9.78 -4.78
N THR A 55 7.65 -8.56 -4.63
CA THR A 55 7.11 -7.40 -5.32
C THR A 55 7.10 -7.57 -6.84
N TYR A 56 8.10 -8.26 -7.40
CA TYR A 56 8.17 -8.57 -8.83
C TYR A 56 7.07 -9.55 -9.25
N ARG A 57 6.85 -10.62 -8.50
CA ARG A 57 5.77 -11.59 -8.78
C ARG A 57 4.39 -10.95 -8.69
N VAL A 58 4.21 -10.07 -7.71
CA VAL A 58 2.96 -9.30 -7.58
C VAL A 58 2.73 -8.38 -8.79
N LEU A 59 3.78 -7.78 -9.36
CA LEU A 59 3.68 -6.94 -10.55
C LEU A 59 3.40 -7.71 -11.85
N GLU A 60 3.67 -9.01 -11.92
CA GLU A 60 3.38 -9.82 -13.11
C GLU A 60 1.91 -10.24 -13.20
N ILE A 61 1.22 -10.27 -12.06
CA ILE A 61 -0.17 -10.74 -11.95
C ILE A 61 -1.19 -9.59 -11.89
N ILE A 62 -0.73 -8.33 -11.89
CA ILE A 62 -1.60 -7.15 -11.81
C ILE A 62 -1.08 -5.94 -12.57
#